data_AF-A0A1H7FGE9-F1
#
_entry.id   AF-A0A1H7FGE9-F1
#
_cell.length_a   1.000
_cell.length_b   1.000
_cell.length_c   1.000
_cell.angle_alpha   90.00
_cell.angle_beta   90.00
_cell.angle_gamma   90.00
#
_symmetry.space_group_name_H-M   'P 1'
#
loop_
_entity.id
_entity.type
_entity.pdbx_description
1 polymer ?
#
loop_
_entity_poly.entity_id
_entity_poly.type
_entity_poly.pdbx_seq_one_letter_code
_entity_poly.pdbx_strand_id
1 'polypeptide(L)'
;MYVKGFDKIRQSEELSAAAVFLLWLVFGAGLVLLVDKVIPSILTLMLAFGFVYPAGCLVMFFRLCKRHGVMWYFPVAVITATVIMYAAWGTYRAIIPNLLILTILCVLFGCGLGGCFADKEAVKTYRENRRLKKLGEDKPYSSIIDDNNVRKNKK
;
A
#
# COMPACT_ATOMS: atom_id res chain seq x y z
N MET A 1 28.66 0.00 7.14
CA MET A 1 28.10 0.50 8.42
C MET A 1 27.14 1.68 8.13
N TYR A 2 25.92 1.41 7.64
CA TYR A 2 24.85 2.41 7.43
C TYR A 2 23.50 1.66 7.47
N VAL A 3 22.93 1.48 8.66
CA VAL A 3 21.67 0.70 8.84
C VAL A 3 20.62 1.44 9.69
N LYS A 4 21.01 2.27 10.68
CA LYS A 4 20.06 2.94 11.59
C LYS A 4 19.10 3.95 10.95
N GLY A 5 19.49 4.62 9.87
CA GLY A 5 18.64 5.63 9.22
C GLY A 5 17.56 5.04 8.31
N PHE A 6 17.86 3.92 7.64
CA PHE A 6 16.97 3.32 6.65
C PHE A 6 15.86 2.49 7.30
N ASP A 7 16.16 1.82 8.41
CA ASP A 7 15.15 1.14 9.23
C ASP A 7 14.12 2.15 9.76
N LYS A 8 14.56 3.34 10.15
CA LYS A 8 13.66 4.40 10.64
C LYS A 8 12.72 4.94 9.53
N ILE A 9 13.23 5.06 8.30
CA ILE A 9 12.43 5.50 7.13
C ILE A 9 11.43 4.40 6.77
N ARG A 10 11.87 3.15 6.63
CA ARG A 10 11.01 2.01 6.33
C ARG A 10 9.96 1.78 7.42
N GLN A 11 10.33 1.89 8.69
CA GLN A 11 9.40 1.79 9.81
C GLN A 11 8.37 2.93 9.78
N SER A 12 8.77 4.14 9.37
CA SER A 12 7.83 5.27 9.21
C SER A 12 6.87 5.10 8.02
N GLU A 13 7.32 4.48 6.92
CA GLU A 13 6.49 4.12 5.76
C GLU A 13 5.46 3.04 6.14
N GLU A 14 5.90 1.97 6.82
CA GLU A 14 5.06 0.88 7.30
C GLU A 14 4.02 1.38 8.33
N LEU A 15 4.42 2.25 9.27
CA LEU A 15 3.51 2.89 10.22
C LEU A 15 2.48 3.79 9.54
N SER A 16 2.89 4.58 8.55
CA SER A 16 1.99 5.46 7.80
C SER A 16 0.99 4.65 6.96
N ALA A 17 1.43 3.55 6.34
CA ALA A 17 0.55 2.67 5.57
C ALA A 17 -0.45 1.94 6.48
N ALA A 18 0.03 1.41 7.62
CA ALA A 18 -0.82 0.77 8.62
C ALA A 18 -1.85 1.73 9.21
N ALA A 19 -1.45 2.97 9.51
CA ALA A 19 -2.38 4.00 10.00
C ALA A 19 -3.48 4.33 8.99
N VAL A 20 -3.14 4.49 7.71
CA VAL A 20 -4.15 4.73 6.65
C VAL A 20 -5.04 3.51 6.43
N PHE A 21 -4.49 2.30 6.52
CA PHE A 21 -5.25 1.07 6.42
C PHE A 21 -6.26 0.92 7.57
N LEU A 22 -5.83 1.18 8.82
CA LEU A 22 -6.71 1.18 9.98
C LEU A 22 -7.78 2.28 9.88
N LEU A 23 -7.40 3.47 9.45
CA LEU A 23 -8.33 4.58 9.26
C LEU A 23 -9.36 4.26 8.18
N TRP A 24 -8.95 3.64 7.08
CA TRP A 24 -9.85 3.15 6.03
C TRP A 24 -10.80 2.06 6.54
N LEU A 25 -10.30 1.11 7.35
CA LEU A 25 -11.13 0.07 7.99
C LEU A 25 -12.20 0.68 8.89
N VAL A 26 -11.81 1.62 9.76
CA VAL A 26 -12.73 2.33 10.66
C VAL A 26 -13.74 3.15 9.87
N PHE A 27 -13.29 3.82 8.80
CA PHE A 27 -14.17 4.61 7.93
C PHE A 27 -15.21 3.73 7.22
N GLY A 28 -14.79 2.58 6.66
CA GLY A 28 -15.69 1.63 6.00
C GLY A 28 -16.70 0.98 6.97
N ALA A 29 -16.21 0.50 8.12
CA ALA A 29 -17.07 -0.09 9.15
C ALA A 29 -18.03 0.95 9.77
N GLY A 30 -17.54 2.16 10.03
CA GLY A 30 -18.35 3.27 10.54
C GLY A 30 -19.47 3.66 9.59
N LEU A 31 -19.20 3.68 8.28
CA LEU A 31 -20.21 3.93 7.25
C LEU A 31 -21.31 2.87 7.24
N VAL A 32 -20.95 1.58 7.33
CA VAL A 32 -21.96 0.51 7.43
C VAL A 32 -22.78 0.64 8.69
N LEU A 33 -22.15 0.85 9.85
CA LEU A 33 -22.87 1.01 11.11
C LEU A 33 -23.81 2.22 11.09
N LEU A 34 -23.42 3.31 10.44
CA LEU A 34 -24.26 4.50 10.28
C LEU A 34 -25.48 4.20 9.42
N VAL A 35 -25.30 3.50 8.29
CA VAL A 35 -26.40 3.12 7.39
C VAL A 35 -27.32 2.09 8.04
N ASP A 36 -26.79 1.11 8.79
CA ASP A 36 -27.59 0.06 9.42
C ASP A 36 -28.34 0.53 10.68
N LYS A 37 -27.73 1.40 11.50
CA LYS A 37 -28.25 1.72 12.84
C LYS A 37 -28.76 3.15 12.99
N VAL A 38 -28.23 4.11 12.24
CA VAL A 38 -28.53 5.53 12.45
C VAL A 38 -29.59 6.01 11.46
N ILE A 39 -29.49 5.62 10.18
CA ILE A 39 -30.45 6.03 9.13
C ILE A 39 -30.68 4.85 8.17
N PRO A 40 -31.52 3.87 8.55
CA PRO A 40 -31.85 2.73 7.70
C PRO A 40 -32.74 3.21 6.54
N SER A 41 -32.10 3.70 5.48
CA SER A 41 -32.74 4.10 4.24
C SER A 41 -31.90 3.63 3.06
N ILE A 42 -32.58 3.13 2.03
CA ILE A 42 -31.93 2.71 0.78
C ILE A 42 -31.22 3.92 0.13
N LEU A 43 -31.77 5.12 0.32
CA LEU A 43 -31.21 6.35 -0.22
C LEU A 43 -29.88 6.73 0.46
N THR A 44 -29.79 6.56 1.78
CA THR A 44 -28.52 6.78 2.52
C THR A 44 -27.48 5.74 2.15
N LEU A 45 -27.87 4.48 1.93
CA LEU A 45 -26.97 3.44 1.45
C LEU A 45 -26.39 3.78 0.06
N MET A 46 -27.25 4.20 -0.88
CA MET A 46 -26.80 4.62 -2.22
C MET A 46 -25.89 5.85 -2.19
N LEU A 47 -26.21 6.86 -1.38
CA LEU A 47 -25.42 8.09 -1.33
C LEU A 47 -24.07 7.86 -0.62
N ALA A 48 -24.10 7.10 0.47
CA ALA A 48 -22.93 6.80 1.27
C ALA A 48 -21.94 5.90 0.51
N PHE A 49 -22.40 4.84 -0.13
CA PHE A 49 -21.51 3.94 -0.89
C PHE A 49 -21.31 4.34 -2.35
N GLY A 50 -22.21 5.11 -2.94
CA GLY A 50 -22.07 5.60 -4.31
C GLY A 50 -21.16 6.83 -4.44
N PHE A 51 -21.12 7.70 -3.43
CA PHE A 51 -20.33 8.94 -3.48
C PHE A 51 -19.32 9.06 -2.34
N VAL A 52 -19.78 8.92 -1.09
CA VAL A 52 -18.93 9.23 0.09
C VAL A 52 -17.78 8.23 0.23
N TYR A 53 -18.08 6.94 0.12
CA TYR A 53 -17.10 5.86 0.22
C TYR A 53 -16.01 5.93 -0.87
N PRO A 54 -16.35 6.00 -2.17
CA PRO A 54 -15.33 6.05 -3.22
C PRO A 54 -14.51 7.35 -3.19
N ALA A 55 -15.14 8.50 -2.90
CA ALA A 55 -14.42 9.77 -2.75
C ALA A 55 -13.42 9.72 -1.58
N GLY A 56 -13.86 9.20 -0.43
CA GLY A 56 -13.00 9.03 0.75
C GLY A 56 -11.83 8.06 0.48
N CYS A 57 -12.12 6.91 -0.13
CA CYS A 57 -11.10 5.92 -0.51
C CYS A 57 -10.08 6.52 -1.48
N LEU A 58 -10.54 7.20 -2.53
CA LEU A 58 -9.67 7.84 -3.52
C LEU A 58 -8.74 8.87 -2.88
N VAL A 59 -9.26 9.75 -2.02
CA VAL A 59 -8.45 10.79 -1.37
C VAL A 59 -7.41 10.19 -0.43
N MET A 60 -7.77 9.17 0.36
CA MET A 60 -6.84 8.48 1.26
C MET A 60 -5.73 7.76 0.49
N PHE A 61 -6.09 6.97 -0.51
CA PHE A 61 -5.13 6.23 -1.33
C PHE A 61 -4.25 7.17 -2.16
N PHE A 62 -4.82 8.25 -2.71
CA PHE A 62 -4.07 9.28 -3.40
C PHE A 62 -3.04 9.96 -2.49
N ARG A 63 -3.42 10.38 -1.28
CA ARG A 63 -2.49 11.03 -0.34
C ARG A 63 -1.37 10.09 0.10
N LEU A 64 -1.67 8.82 0.34
CA LEU A 64 -0.68 7.83 0.73
C LEU A 64 0.31 7.59 -0.42
N CYS A 65 -0.19 7.31 -1.62
CA CYS A 65 0.66 7.05 -2.78
C CYS A 65 1.42 8.28 -3.29
N LYS A 66 0.90 9.49 -3.06
CA LYS A 66 1.65 10.73 -3.34
C LYS A 66 2.87 10.89 -2.42
N ARG A 67 2.77 10.49 -1.15
CA ARG A 67 3.87 10.65 -0.17
C ARG A 67 4.91 9.55 -0.25
N HIS A 68 4.48 8.29 -0.37
CA HIS A 68 5.35 7.12 -0.26
C HIS A 68 5.52 6.34 -1.57
N GLY A 69 4.82 6.73 -2.64
CA GLY A 69 4.77 5.97 -3.88
C GLY A 69 3.86 4.74 -3.80
N VAL A 70 3.85 3.94 -4.87
CA VAL A 70 3.02 2.74 -4.97
C VAL A 70 3.71 1.58 -4.26
N MET A 71 3.24 1.26 -3.06
CA MET A 71 3.68 0.12 -2.26
C MET A 71 2.80 -1.09 -2.55
N TRP A 72 3.32 -2.12 -3.22
CA TRP A 72 2.53 -3.28 -3.69
C TRP A 72 1.82 -4.08 -2.58
N TYR A 73 2.33 -4.07 -1.36
CA TYR A 73 1.72 -4.78 -0.23
C TYR A 73 0.42 -4.11 0.27
N PHE A 74 0.30 -2.79 0.16
CA PHE A 74 -0.88 -2.03 0.59
C PHE A 74 -2.16 -2.38 -0.19
N PRO A 75 -2.21 -2.34 -1.54
CA PRO A 75 -3.42 -2.69 -2.28
C PRO A 75 -3.81 -4.15 -2.06
N VAL A 76 -2.84 -5.06 -1.90
CA VAL A 76 -3.11 -6.47 -1.57
C VAL A 76 -3.78 -6.60 -0.20
N ALA A 77 -3.31 -5.87 0.81
CA ALA A 77 -3.92 -5.84 2.15
C ALA A 77 -5.35 -5.27 2.12
N VAL A 78 -5.58 -4.20 1.36
CA VAL A 78 -6.92 -3.63 1.18
C VAL A 78 -7.86 -4.63 0.52
N ILE A 79 -7.46 -5.28 -0.57
CA ILE A 79 -8.29 -6.28 -1.28
C ILE A 79 -8.60 -7.49 -0.38
N THR A 80 -7.62 -7.99 0.38
CA THR A 80 -7.88 -9.11 1.29
C THR A 80 -8.84 -8.72 2.41
N ALA A 81 -8.69 -7.53 3.00
CA ALA A 81 -9.60 -7.03 4.01
C ALA A 81 -11.02 -6.78 3.49
N THR A 82 -11.18 -6.28 2.25
CA THR A 82 -12.51 -6.10 1.65
C THR A 82 -13.22 -7.43 1.43
N VAL A 83 -12.51 -8.46 1.00
CA VAL A 83 -13.07 -9.82 0.85
C VAL A 83 -13.53 -10.36 2.21
N ILE A 84 -12.74 -10.18 3.26
CA ILE A 84 -13.12 -10.61 4.62
C ILE A 84 -14.36 -9.85 5.09
N MET A 85 -14.40 -8.52 4.92
CA MET A 85 -15.57 -7.71 5.29
C MET A 85 -16.82 -8.11 4.51
N TYR A 86 -16.69 -8.37 3.21
CA TYR A 86 -17.79 -8.84 2.36
C TYR A 86 -18.34 -10.21 2.80
N ALA A 87 -17.48 -11.09 3.32
CA ALA A 87 -17.90 -12.38 3.88
C ALA A 87 -18.57 -12.24 5.25
N ALA A 88 -18.08 -11.34 6.09
CA ALA A 88 -18.50 -11.18 7.49
C ALA A 88 -19.86 -10.47 7.67
N TRP A 89 -20.19 -9.50 6.80
CA TRP A 89 -21.42 -8.69 6.96
C TRP A 89 -22.34 -8.80 5.74
N GLY A 90 -23.60 -9.16 5.99
CA GLY A 90 -24.63 -9.26 4.95
C GLY A 90 -24.94 -7.91 4.29
N THR A 91 -24.82 -6.80 5.03
CA THR A 91 -25.05 -5.44 4.53
C THR A 91 -24.13 -5.09 3.37
N TYR A 92 -22.88 -5.57 3.37
CA TYR A 92 -21.93 -5.33 2.26
C TYR A 92 -22.34 -6.02 0.96
N ARG A 93 -23.19 -7.05 1.01
CA ARG A 93 -23.72 -7.74 -0.19
C ARG A 93 -24.85 -6.98 -0.84
N ALA A 94 -25.55 -6.15 -0.08
CA ALA A 94 -26.65 -5.31 -0.58
C ALA A 94 -26.18 -4.01 -1.24
N ILE A 95 -24.86 -3.72 -1.21
CA ILE A 95 -24.30 -2.49 -1.76
C ILE A 95 -24.19 -2.58 -3.28
N ILE A 96 -24.79 -1.61 -3.97
CA ILE A 96 -24.74 -1.44 -5.42
C ILE A 96 -24.03 -0.10 -5.72
N PRO A 97 -22.95 -0.08 -6.53
CA PRO A 97 -22.25 -1.23 -7.12
C PRO A 97 -21.47 -2.05 -6.08
N ASN A 98 -21.17 -3.31 -6.40
CA ASN A 98 -20.54 -4.25 -5.47
C ASN A 98 -19.27 -3.66 -4.83
N LEU A 99 -19.22 -3.67 -3.50
CA LEU A 99 -18.14 -3.09 -2.69
C LEU A 99 -16.75 -3.57 -3.13
N LEU A 100 -16.61 -4.84 -3.52
CA LEU A 100 -15.34 -5.39 -4.00
C LEU A 100 -14.85 -4.66 -5.26
N ILE A 101 -15.75 -4.45 -6.22
CA ILE A 101 -15.41 -3.76 -7.47
C ILE A 101 -15.08 -2.30 -7.19
N LEU A 102 -15.91 -1.65 -6.37
CA LEU A 102 -15.73 -0.26 -5.98
C LEU A 102 -14.37 -0.03 -5.31
N THR A 103 -14.00 -0.89 -4.37
CA THR A 103 -12.73 -0.80 -3.66
C THR A 103 -11.53 -1.07 -4.56
N ILE A 104 -11.59 -2.08 -5.44
CA ILE A 104 -10.54 -2.34 -6.42
C ILE A 104 -10.35 -1.11 -7.33
N LEU A 105 -11.43 -0.54 -7.85
CA LEU A 105 -11.35 0.66 -8.69
C LEU A 105 -10.75 1.85 -7.93
N CYS A 106 -11.20 2.13 -6.70
CA CYS A 106 -10.65 3.21 -5.88
C CYS A 106 -9.17 3.00 -5.58
N VAL A 107 -8.75 1.77 -5.30
CA VAL A 107 -7.33 1.44 -5.05
C VAL A 107 -6.51 1.67 -6.31
N LEU A 108 -6.95 1.16 -7.47
CA LEU A 108 -6.22 1.32 -8.73
C LEU A 108 -6.11 2.79 -9.15
N PHE A 109 -7.22 3.53 -9.13
CA PHE A 109 -7.23 4.94 -9.48
C PHE A 109 -6.49 5.81 -8.45
N GLY A 110 -6.69 5.57 -7.16
CA GLY A 110 -6.02 6.31 -6.09
C GLY A 110 -4.51 6.11 -6.10
N CYS A 111 -4.06 4.85 -6.25
CA CYS A 111 -2.64 4.54 -6.35
C CYS A 111 -2.04 5.03 -7.68
N GLY A 112 -2.79 4.91 -8.79
CA GLY A 112 -2.37 5.36 -10.12
C GLY A 112 -2.18 6.88 -10.18
N LEU A 113 -3.18 7.64 -9.73
CA LEU A 113 -3.08 9.10 -9.65
C LEU A 113 -2.01 9.53 -8.64
N GLY A 114 -1.94 8.89 -7.48
CA GLY A 114 -0.92 9.18 -6.48
C GLY A 114 0.50 8.96 -7.01
N GLY A 115 0.71 7.91 -7.81
CA GLY A 115 1.98 7.65 -8.47
C GLY A 115 2.33 8.64 -9.59
N CYS A 116 1.34 9.14 -10.34
CA CYS A 116 1.56 10.16 -11.37
C CYS A 116 1.94 11.54 -10.78
N PHE A 117 1.40 11.88 -9.60
CA PHE A 117 1.67 13.12 -8.88
C PHE A 117 2.74 13.01 -7.79
N ALA A 118 3.32 11.82 -7.60
CA ALA A 118 4.48 11.65 -6.74
C ALA A 118 5.70 12.29 -7.43
N ASP A 119 6.45 13.11 -6.68
CA ASP A 119 7.64 13.79 -7.20
C ASP A 119 8.59 12.79 -7.84
N LYS A 120 8.72 12.88 -9.17
CA LYS A 120 9.44 11.90 -9.98
C LYS A 120 10.91 11.81 -9.58
N GLU A 121 11.50 12.87 -9.04
CA GLU A 121 12.91 12.91 -8.61
C GLU A 121 13.15 12.15 -7.30
N ALA A 122 12.26 12.25 -6.31
CA ALA A 122 12.36 11.52 -5.05
C ALA A 122 12.12 10.01 -5.24
N VAL A 123 11.18 9.63 -6.11
CA VAL A 123 10.92 8.22 -6.42
C VAL A 123 12.03 7.61 -7.28
N LYS A 124 12.60 8.38 -8.22
CA LYS A 124 13.69 7.90 -9.09
C LYS A 124 14.97 7.67 -8.29
N THR A 125 15.37 8.60 -7.43
CA THR A 125 16.53 8.44 -6.52
C THR A 125 16.36 7.28 -5.53
N TYR A 126 15.15 7.06 -5.00
CA TYR A 126 14.85 5.91 -4.13
C TYR A 126 14.92 4.57 -4.88
N ARG A 127 14.40 4.52 -6.12
CA ARG A 127 14.45 3.32 -6.98
C ARG A 127 15.87 3.03 -7.50
N GLU A 128 16.67 4.07 -7.75
CA GLU A 128 18.09 3.95 -8.12
C GLU A 128 18.92 3.42 -6.95
N ASN A 129 18.72 3.95 -5.74
CA ASN A 129 19.36 3.42 -4.52
C ASN A 129 18.96 1.96 -4.23
N ARG A 130 17.73 1.56 -4.54
CA ARG A 130 17.28 0.16 -4.42
C ARG A 130 17.94 -0.75 -5.48
N ARG A 131 18.10 -0.27 -6.71
CA ARG A 131 18.80 -1.02 -7.79
C ARG A 131 20.28 -1.18 -7.47
N LEU A 132 20.95 -0.11 -7.03
CA LEU A 132 22.36 -0.13 -6.64
C LEU A 132 22.63 -1.07 -5.45
N LYS A 133 21.70 -1.17 -4.49
CA LYS A 133 21.82 -2.13 -3.37
C LYS A 133 21.56 -3.58 -3.76
N LYS A 134 20.58 -3.87 -4.64
CA LYS A 134 20.41 -5.22 -5.17
C LYS A 134 21.64 -5.69 -5.94
N LEU A 135 22.29 -4.77 -6.68
CA LEU A 135 23.55 -5.04 -7.36
C LEU A 135 24.75 -5.14 -6.41
N GLY A 136 24.71 -4.48 -5.25
CA GLY A 136 25.75 -4.56 -4.21
C GLY A 136 25.61 -5.72 -3.21
N GLU A 137 24.42 -6.31 -3.08
CA GLU A 137 24.18 -7.57 -2.34
C GLU A 137 24.60 -8.81 -3.14
N ASP A 138 24.70 -8.71 -4.48
CA ASP A 138 25.25 -9.75 -5.35
C ASP A 138 26.79 -9.77 -5.26
N LYS A 139 27.26 -10.28 -4.11
CA LYS A 139 28.62 -10.76 -3.79
C LYS A 139 29.77 -9.75 -3.90
N PRO A 140 30.64 -9.63 -2.87
CA PRO A 140 31.96 -9.06 -3.10
C PRO A 140 32.67 -9.95 -4.13
N TYR A 141 32.99 -9.40 -5.30
CA TYR A 141 33.86 -10.05 -6.27
C TYR A 141 35.19 -10.37 -5.57
N SER A 142 35.42 -11.63 -5.23
CA SER A 142 36.77 -12.09 -4.91
C SER A 142 37.56 -12.07 -6.22
N SER A 143 38.59 -11.23 -6.29
CA SER A 143 39.44 -11.19 -7.46
C SER A 143 40.11 -12.55 -7.66
N ILE A 144 40.11 -13.07 -8.89
CA ILE A 144 40.74 -14.37 -9.25
C ILE A 144 42.25 -14.39 -8.92
N ILE A 145 42.84 -13.21 -8.68
CA ILE A 145 44.25 -13.02 -8.37
C ILE A 145 44.57 -13.50 -6.93
N ASP A 146 43.63 -13.40 -5.98
CA ASP A 146 43.85 -13.81 -4.59
C ASP A 146 43.82 -15.34 -4.39
N ASP A 147 43.11 -16.08 -5.25
CA ASP A 147 42.97 -17.54 -5.13
C ASP A 147 44.28 -18.29 -5.47
N ASN A 148 45.13 -17.67 -6.29
CA ASN A 148 46.43 -18.24 -6.67
C ASN A 148 47.49 -18.16 -5.57
N ASN A 149 47.39 -17.20 -4.64
CA ASN A 149 48.33 -17.09 -3.52
C ASN A 149 48.03 -18.10 -2.41
N VAL A 150 46.77 -18.48 -2.22
CA VAL A 150 46.36 -19.47 -1.22
C VAL A 150 46.80 -20.89 -1.62
N ARG A 151 46.81 -21.22 -2.93
CA ARG A 151 47.27 -22.53 -3.42
C ARG A 151 48.80 -22.70 -3.39
N LYS A 152 49.60 -21.63 -3.46
CA LYS A 152 51.07 -21.73 -3.42
C LYS A 152 51.63 -21.98 -2.01
N ASN A 153 50.95 -21.53 -0.96
CA ASN A 153 51.37 -21.75 0.44
C ASN A 153 50.95 -23.11 1.02
N LYS A 154 50.37 -24.00 0.21
CA LYS A 154 49.95 -25.35 0.62
C LYS A 154 50.79 -26.49 0.00
N LYS A 155 51.89 -26.17 -0.68
CA LYS A 155 52.87 -27.16 -1.13
C LYS A 155 54.11 -27.08 -0.26
#